data_AF-A0A7V8WH48-F1
#
_entry.id   AF-A0A7V8WH48-F1
#
_cell.length_a   1.000
_cell.length_b   1.000
_cell.length_c   1.000
_cell.angle_alpha   90.00
_cell.angle_beta   90.00
_cell.angle_gamma   90.00
#
_symmetry.space_group_name_H-M   'P 1'
#
loop_
_entity.id
_entity.type
_entity.pdbx_description
1 polymer ?
#
loop_
_entity_poly.entity_id
_entity_poly.type
_entity_poly.pdbx_seq_one_letter_code
_entity_poly.pdbx_strand_id
1 'polypeptide(L)'
;MLESREVGIRTVDEWRGLWKEHRTGALPDVDFSKSMVVGVFSGSRPTTGCRVEIVSISHVGGVVVVEYRERTPAPDALVAQMLTSPFHLVSVPRKSGVFRFKRLVPPG
;
A
#
# COMPACT_ATOMS: atom_id res chain seq x y z
N MET A 1 -8.86 15.83 2.61
CA MET A 1 -7.58 15.36 2.02
C MET A 1 -7.49 13.86 2.27
N LEU A 2 -6.89 13.09 1.36
CA LEU A 2 -6.62 11.67 1.61
C LEU A 2 -5.39 11.56 2.51
N GLU A 3 -5.51 10.81 3.59
CA GLU A 3 -4.46 10.57 4.57
C GLU A 3 -3.60 9.36 4.18
N SER A 4 -2.35 9.33 4.66
CA SER A 4 -1.53 8.13 4.52
C SER A 4 -2.10 6.99 5.37
N ARG A 5 -2.20 5.80 4.79
CA ARG A 5 -2.79 4.63 5.46
C ARG A 5 -2.03 3.38 5.11
N GLU A 6 -1.85 2.52 6.10
CA GLU A 6 -1.27 1.19 5.96
C GLU A 6 -2.35 0.18 6.34
N VAL A 7 -2.55 -0.84 5.51
CA VAL A 7 -3.65 -1.79 5.71
C VAL A 7 -3.20 -3.22 5.42
N GLY A 8 -3.68 -4.13 6.26
CA GLY A 8 -3.63 -5.55 5.99
C GLY A 8 -5.05 -6.10 6.07
N ILE A 9 -5.48 -6.77 5.00
CA ILE A 9 -6.86 -7.15 4.74
C ILE A 9 -6.91 -8.66 4.64
N ARG A 10 -7.74 -9.29 5.47
CA ARG A 10 -7.85 -10.74 5.57
C ARG A 10 -9.23 -11.27 5.22
N THR A 11 -10.18 -10.37 4.96
CA THR A 11 -11.56 -10.71 4.64
C THR A 11 -12.04 -9.97 3.41
N VAL A 12 -13.01 -10.57 2.72
CA VAL A 12 -13.68 -9.96 1.57
C VAL A 12 -14.45 -8.70 1.96
N ASP A 13 -14.95 -8.62 3.20
CA ASP A 13 -15.71 -7.46 3.67
C ASP A 13 -14.80 -6.25 3.93
N GLU A 14 -13.65 -6.46 4.58
CA GLU A 14 -12.60 -5.43 4.69
C GLU A 14 -12.12 -4.97 3.31
N TRP A 15 -11.94 -5.91 2.37
CA TRP A 15 -11.53 -5.60 1.00
C TRP A 15 -12.55 -4.73 0.27
N ARG A 16 -13.82 -5.13 0.34
CA ARG A 16 -14.93 -4.38 -0.25
C ARG A 16 -15.08 -3.00 0.37
N GLY A 17 -14.90 -2.88 1.69
CA GLY A 17 -14.92 -1.60 2.40
C GLY A 17 -13.83 -0.67 1.89
N LEU A 18 -12.58 -1.13 1.91
CA LEU A 18 -11.45 -0.36 1.41
C LEU A 18 -11.63 0.05 -0.06
N TRP A 19 -12.04 -0.89 -0.92
CA TRP A 19 -12.14 -0.64 -2.36
C TRP A 19 -13.16 0.44 -2.68
N LYS A 20 -14.31 0.44 -2.00
CA LYS A 20 -15.35 1.48 -2.15
C LYS A 20 -14.85 2.88 -1.78
N GLU A 21 -13.96 2.98 -0.79
CA GLU A 21 -13.38 4.27 -0.37
C GLU A 21 -12.38 4.82 -1.38
N HIS A 22 -11.67 3.95 -2.12
CA HIS A 22 -10.50 4.34 -2.91
C HIS A 22 -10.70 4.29 -4.43
N ARG A 23 -11.60 3.45 -4.93
CA ARG A 23 -11.76 3.21 -6.38
C ARG A 23 -13.22 3.09 -6.77
N THR A 24 -13.52 3.70 -7.91
CA THR A 24 -14.70 3.37 -8.72
C THR A 24 -14.29 2.33 -9.74
N GLY A 25 -14.76 1.09 -9.58
CA GLY A 25 -14.42 -0.01 -10.50
C GLY A 25 -14.69 -1.40 -9.92
N ALA A 26 -14.49 -2.43 -10.74
CA ALA A 26 -14.66 -3.82 -10.32
C ALA A 26 -13.69 -4.18 -9.18
N LEU A 27 -14.22 -4.81 -8.13
CA LEU A 27 -13.42 -5.33 -7.03
C LEU A 27 -12.60 -6.52 -7.54
N PRO A 28 -11.26 -6.52 -7.37
CA PRO A 28 -10.44 -7.67 -7.70
C PRO A 28 -10.87 -8.91 -6.90
N ASP A 29 -10.99 -10.03 -7.60
CA ASP A 29 -11.31 -11.32 -6.97
C ASP A 29 -10.08 -11.87 -6.25
N VAL A 30 -10.22 -12.09 -4.94
CA VAL A 30 -9.15 -12.58 -4.07
C VAL A 30 -9.74 -13.69 -3.20
N ASP A 31 -9.20 -14.90 -3.32
CA ASP A 31 -9.54 -16.02 -2.44
C ASP A 31 -8.91 -15.79 -1.06
N PHE A 32 -9.66 -15.12 -0.18
CA PHE A 32 -9.21 -14.82 1.18
C PHE A 32 -9.03 -16.07 2.04
N SER A 33 -9.50 -17.26 1.62
CA SER A 33 -9.17 -18.50 2.35
C SER A 33 -7.70 -18.87 2.23
N LYS A 34 -7.04 -18.49 1.12
CA LYS A 34 -5.64 -18.79 0.81
C LYS A 34 -4.72 -17.58 0.81
N SER A 35 -5.28 -16.40 0.61
CA SER A 35 -4.54 -15.15 0.43
C SER A 35 -5.01 -14.06 1.38
N MET A 36 -4.20 -13.02 1.50
CA MET A 36 -4.53 -11.76 2.16
C MET A 36 -3.99 -10.62 1.30
N VAL A 37 -4.56 -9.42 1.46
CA VAL A 37 -4.11 -8.23 0.73
C VAL A 37 -3.36 -7.30 1.68
N VAL A 38 -2.25 -6.76 1.22
CA VAL A 38 -1.47 -5.75 1.94
C VAL A 38 -1.43 -4.48 1.09
N GLY A 39 -1.66 -3.33 1.72
CA GLY A 39 -1.75 -2.04 1.06
C GLY A 39 -1.00 -0.95 1.79
N VAL A 40 -0.36 -0.08 1.01
CA VAL A 40 0.18 1.20 1.49
C VAL A 40 -0.37 2.31 0.63
N PHE A 41 -0.94 3.32 1.27
CA PHE A 41 -1.47 4.55 0.68
C PHE A 41 -0.64 5.72 1.19
N SER A 42 -0.06 6.49 0.28
CA SER A 42 0.75 7.67 0.65
C SER A 42 -0.10 8.89 0.98
N GLY A 43 -1.42 8.81 0.86
CA GLY A 43 -2.29 9.97 0.97
C GLY A 43 -2.05 10.98 -0.14
N SER A 44 -2.44 12.23 0.11
CA SER A 44 -2.35 13.32 -0.87
C SER A 44 -0.89 13.73 -1.12
N ARG A 45 -0.47 13.75 -2.39
CA ARG A 45 0.85 14.19 -2.84
C ARG A 45 0.71 15.30 -3.87
N PRO A 46 1.50 16.39 -3.79
CA PRO A 46 1.30 17.58 -4.64
C PRO A 46 1.82 17.42 -6.07
N THR A 47 2.51 16.32 -6.40
CA THR A 47 3.13 16.09 -7.71
C THR A 47 2.80 14.71 -8.27
N THR A 48 2.82 14.57 -9.60
CA THR A 48 2.47 13.32 -10.30
C THR A 48 3.55 12.24 -10.30
N GLY A 49 4.76 12.55 -9.84
CA GLY A 49 5.88 11.61 -9.82
C GLY A 49 6.13 10.92 -8.48
N CYS A 50 5.30 11.18 -7.47
CA CYS A 50 5.33 10.41 -6.23
C CYS A 50 4.85 8.97 -6.49
N ARG A 51 5.56 8.00 -5.95
CA ARG A 51 5.21 6.58 -5.99
C ARG A 51 5.40 5.96 -4.61
N VAL A 52 4.63 4.92 -4.33
CA VAL A 52 4.83 4.07 -3.16
C VAL A 52 4.94 2.64 -3.62
N GLU A 53 5.84 1.89 -3.00
CA GLU A 53 6.16 0.54 -3.41
C GLU A 53 6.40 -0.33 -2.19
N ILE A 54 5.59 -1.39 -2.01
CA ILE A 54 5.91 -2.49 -1.10
C ILE A 54 7.04 -3.29 -1.75
N VAL A 55 8.18 -3.40 -1.05
CA VAL A 55 9.39 -4.05 -1.56
C VAL A 55 9.60 -5.45 -0.98
N SER A 56 9.06 -5.72 0.22
CA SER A 56 9.21 -7.01 0.87
C SER A 56 8.04 -7.25 1.83
N ILE A 57 7.58 -8.51 1.87
CA ILE A 57 6.64 -9.00 2.86
C ILE A 57 7.23 -10.28 3.45
N SER A 58 7.47 -10.29 4.75
CA SER A 58 7.99 -11.46 5.47
C SER A 58 7.14 -11.77 6.70
N HIS A 59 7.23 -13.01 7.18
CA HIS A 59 6.52 -13.44 8.38
C HIS A 59 7.53 -13.99 9.39
N VAL A 60 7.71 -13.28 10.49
CA VAL A 60 8.73 -13.59 11.51
C VAL A 60 8.08 -13.50 12.89
N GLY A 61 8.14 -14.59 13.67
CA GLY A 61 7.66 -14.60 15.05
C GLY A 61 6.17 -14.24 15.21
N GLY A 62 5.31 -14.59 14.25
CA GLY A 62 3.89 -14.24 14.30
C GLY A 62 3.59 -12.79 13.92
N VAL A 63 4.53 -12.10 13.26
CA VAL A 63 4.37 -10.74 12.75
C VAL A 63 4.56 -10.74 11.24
N VAL A 64 3.61 -10.16 10.51
CA VAL A 64 3.76 -9.89 9.07
C VAL A 64 4.46 -8.55 8.92
N VAL A 65 5.75 -8.59 8.56
CA VAL A 65 6.57 -7.40 8.35
C VAL A 65 6.45 -6.98 6.89
N VAL A 66 5.99 -5.76 6.67
CA VAL A 66 5.80 -5.15 5.36
C VAL A 66 6.81 -4.02 5.22
N GLU A 67 7.80 -4.19 4.36
CA GLU A 67 8.75 -3.13 4.04
C GLU A 67 8.31 -2.44 2.75
N TYR A 68 8.24 -1.12 2.79
CA TYR A 68 7.86 -0.30 1.64
C TYR A 68 8.74 0.94 1.54
N ARG A 69 8.78 1.55 0.37
CA ARG A 69 9.46 2.83 0.14
C ARG A 69 8.54 3.79 -0.59
N GLU A 70 8.72 5.07 -0.32
CA GLU A 70 8.18 6.13 -1.14
C GLU A 70 9.30 6.67 -2.04
N ARG A 71 8.99 6.87 -3.32
CA ARG A 71 9.87 7.56 -4.25
C ARG A 71 9.23 8.88 -4.60
N THR A 72 9.90 9.96 -4.23
CA THR A 72 9.58 11.29 -4.73
C THR A 72 10.42 11.57 -5.97
N PRO A 73 9.93 12.42 -6.89
CA PRO A 73 10.76 12.93 -7.97
C PRO A 73 12.01 13.62 -7.41
N ALA A 74 13.08 13.62 -8.19
CA ALA A 74 14.23 14.47 -7.88
C ALA A 74 13.80 15.94 -7.86
N PRO A 75 14.45 16.82 -7.08
CA PRO A 75 14.06 18.23 -6.98
C PRO A 75 14.05 18.97 -8.33
N ASP A 76 14.87 18.53 -9.27
CA ASP A 76 15.03 19.04 -10.64
C ASP A 76 14.13 18.32 -11.67
N ALA A 77 13.40 17.29 -11.25
CA ALA A 77 12.53 16.54 -12.16
C ALA A 77 11.33 17.39 -12.61
N LEU A 78 11.15 17.51 -13.92
CA LEU A 78 10.00 18.17 -14.51
C LEU A 78 8.75 17.30 -14.35
N VAL A 79 8.01 17.52 -13.26
CA VAL A 79 6.74 16.84 -12.95
C VAL A 79 5.59 17.82 -12.92
N ALA A 80 4.41 17.37 -13.36
CA ALA A 80 3.20 18.17 -13.26
C ALA A 80 2.81 18.36 -11.79
N GLN A 81 2.43 19.59 -11.43
CA GLN A 81 1.88 19.91 -10.11
C GLN A 81 0.39 19.59 -10.08
N MET A 82 0.08 18.32 -9.82
CA MET A 82 -1.27 17.83 -9.70
C MET A 82 -1.37 16.99 -8.43
N LEU A 83 -2.48 17.17 -7.70
CA LEU A 83 -2.78 16.36 -6.54
C LEU A 83 -2.96 14.90 -6.96
N THR A 84 -2.10 14.02 -6.47
CA THR A 84 -2.19 12.58 -6.66
C THR A 84 -2.32 11.87 -5.33
N SER A 85 -2.73 10.60 -5.36
CA SER A 85 -2.77 9.76 -4.16
C SER A 85 -2.21 8.38 -4.50
N PRO A 86 -0.86 8.23 -4.49
CA PRO A 86 -0.21 6.98 -4.80
C PRO A 86 -0.58 5.91 -3.77
N PHE A 87 -0.78 4.69 -4.27
CA PHE A 87 -0.98 3.52 -3.43
C PHE A 87 -0.36 2.29 -4.11
N HIS A 88 -0.03 1.28 -3.31
CA HIS A 88 0.37 -0.03 -3.81
C HIS A 88 -0.34 -1.10 -3.00
N LEU A 89 -1.05 -1.99 -3.69
CA LEU A 89 -1.79 -3.12 -3.13
C LEU A 89 -1.23 -4.42 -3.71
N VAL A 90 -0.94 -5.39 -2.86
CA VAL A 90 -0.41 -6.70 -3.26
C VAL A 90 -1.19 -7.82 -2.57
N SER A 91 -1.46 -8.90 -3.31
CA SER A 91 -2.01 -10.14 -2.76
C SER A 91 -0.87 -11.08 -2.40
N VAL A 92 -0.89 -11.65 -1.21
CA VAL A 92 0.12 -12.57 -0.69
C VAL A 92 -0.53 -13.77 -0.01
N PRO A 93 0.18 -14.91 0.13
CA PRO A 93 -0.34 -16.04 0.88
C PRO A 93 -0.80 -15.64 2.28
N ARG A 94 -1.92 -16.18 2.73
CA ARG A 94 -2.53 -15.86 4.01
C ARG A 94 -1.56 -16.19 5.16
N LYS A 95 -1.33 -15.20 6.03
CA LYS A 95 -0.56 -15.34 7.27
C LYS A 95 -1.35 -14.81 8.45
N SER A 96 -1.22 -15.49 9.58
CA SER A 96 -1.71 -15.00 10.88
C SER A 96 -0.75 -13.94 11.44
N GLY A 97 -1.14 -13.28 12.52
CA GLY A 97 -0.29 -12.31 13.20
C GLY A 97 -0.65 -10.85 12.99
N VAL A 98 0.05 -9.96 13.69
CA VAL A 98 -0.11 -8.51 13.52
C VAL A 98 0.69 -8.03 12.32
N PHE A 99 0.18 -7.01 11.62
CA PHE A 99 0.95 -6.35 10.57
C PHE A 99 1.88 -5.31 11.19
N ARG A 100 3.11 -5.26 10.72
CA ARG A 100 4.07 -4.21 11.06
C ARG A 100 4.67 -3.63 9.79
N PHE A 101 4.40 -2.36 9.56
CA PHE A 101 4.90 -1.65 8.39
C PHE A 101 6.19 -0.92 8.74
N LYS A 102 7.14 -0.96 7.80
CA LYS A 102 8.43 -0.31 7.94
C LYS A 102 8.73 0.43 6.64
N ARG A 103 8.72 1.75 6.73
CA ARG A 103 9.17 2.61 5.64
C ARG A 103 10.69 2.54 5.55
N LEU A 104 11.20 2.08 4.41
CA LEU A 104 12.62 2.11 4.09
C LEU A 104 12.99 3.53 3.65
N VAL A 105 14.05 4.05 4.25
CA VAL A 105 14.71 5.28 3.82
C VAL A 105 15.91 4.85 2.97
N PRO A 106 16.04 5.29 1.72
CA PRO A 106 17.25 5.03 0.94
C PRO A 106 18.48 5.52 1.71
N PRO A 107 19.62 4.79 1.70
CA PRO A 107 20.88 5.37 2.13
C PRO A 107 21.16 6.58 1.23
N GLY A 108 21.47 7.73 1.86
CA GLY A 108 21.75 9.00 1.18
C GLY A 108 23.08 9.00 0.44
#